data_AF-A0A497TCH9-F1
#
_entry.id   AF-A0A497TCH9-F1
#
_cell.length_a   1.000
_cell.length_b   1.000
_cell.length_c   1.000
_cell.angle_alpha   90.00
_cell.angle_beta   90.00
_cell.angle_gamma   90.00
#
_symmetry.space_group_name_H-M   'P 1'
#
loop_
_entity.id
_entity.type
_entity.pdbx_description
1 polymer ?
#
loop_
_entity_poly.entity_id
_entity_poly.type
_entity_poly.pdbx_seq_one_letter_code
_entity_poly.pdbx_strand_id
1 'polypeptide(L)' 'PKDQCVFSFYLPSGERVRVNGKVLVARPEDRVKKKQKTW' A
#
# COMPACT_ATOMS: atom_id res chain seq x y z
N PRO A 1 8.14 -5.04 12.60
CA PRO A 1 6.87 -5.63 12.14
C PRO A 1 6.03 -4.64 11.30
N LYS A 2 6.22 -4.64 9.98
CA LYS A 2 5.41 -3.80 9.07
C LYS A 2 3.95 -4.28 8.96
N ASP A 3 3.66 -5.53 9.34
CA ASP A 3 2.32 -6.14 9.26
C ASP A 3 1.26 -5.51 10.19
N GLN A 4 1.70 -4.85 11.28
CA GLN A 4 0.80 -4.26 12.29
C GLN A 4 0.69 -2.73 12.20
N CYS A 5 1.32 -2.10 11.20
CA CYS A 5 1.33 -0.64 11.06
C CYS A 5 0.47 -0.21 9.88
N VAL A 6 -0.29 0.87 10.04
CA VAL A 6 -1.01 1.53 8.94
C VAL A 6 -0.18 2.73 8.48
N PHE A 7 0.21 2.75 7.21
CA PHE A 7 0.94 3.86 6.59
C PHE A 7 -0.05 4.83 5.96
N SER A 8 0.17 6.13 6.14
CA SER A 8 -0.62 7.16 5.45
C SER A 8 0.24 7.82 4.38
N PHE A 9 -0.15 7.68 3.12
CA PHE A 9 0.50 8.32 1.98
C PHE A 9 -0.31 9.53 1.54
N TYR A 10 0.40 10.60 1.20
CA TYR A 10 -0.19 11.78 0.59
C TYR A 10 0.01 11.66 -0.91
N LEU A 11 -1.08 11.67 -1.66
CA LEU A 11 -1.01 11.75 -3.11
C LEU A 11 -0.84 13.22 -3.53
N PRO A 12 -0.23 13.47 -4.69
CA PRO A 12 -0.11 14.82 -5.25
C PRO A 12 -1.48 15.46 -5.56
N SER A 13 -2.57 14.68 -5.56
CA SER A 13 -3.96 15.14 -5.61
C SER A 13 -4.47 15.73 -4.28
N GLY A 14 -3.68 15.66 -3.19
CA GLY A 14 -4.06 16.09 -1.85
C GLY A 14 -4.80 15.02 -1.04
N GLU A 15 -5.05 13.85 -1.62
CA GLU A 15 -5.75 12.76 -0.94
C GLU A 15 -4.82 12.01 0.03
N ARG A 16 -5.36 11.64 1.20
CA ARG A 16 -4.65 10.84 2.20
C ARG A 16 -5.08 9.38 2.13
N VAL A 17 -4.23 8.53 1.57
CA VAL A 17 -4.49 7.10 1.41
C VAL A 17 -3.85 6.32 2.56
N ARG A 18 -4.68 5.57 3.29
CA ARG A 18 -4.22 4.66 4.34
C ARG A 18 -3.92 3.28 3.73
N VAL A 19 -2.66 2.87 3.79
CA VAL A 19 -2.17 1.59 3.28
C VAL A 19 -1.78 0.71 4.46
N ASN A 20 -2.36 -0.49 4.52
CA ASN A 20 -1.96 -1.46 5.52
C ASN A 20 -0.53 -1.95 5.24
N GLY A 21 0.35 -1.88 6.24
CA GLY A 21 1.74 -2.30 6.09
C GLY A 21 1.92 -3.78 5.74
N LYS A 22 0.91 -4.62 5.99
CA LYS A 22 0.82 -6.00 5.50
C LYS A 22 0.98 -6.13 3.97
N VAL A 23 0.47 -5.16 3.21
CA VAL A 23 0.65 -5.16 1.73
C VAL A 23 2.00 -4.62 1.29
N LEU A 24 2.77 -4.03 2.19
CA LEU A 24 4.11 -3.48 1.96
C LEU A 24 5.25 -4.43 2.39
N VAL A 25 4.92 -5.61 2.92
CA VAL A 25 5.90 -6.64 3.31
C VAL A 25 6.54 -7.32 2.10
N ALA A 26 5.81 -7.42 0.98
CA ALA A 26 6.28 -8.08 -0.24
C ALA A 26 7.29 -7.23 -1.03
N ARG A 27 8.09 -7.89 -1.89
CA ARG A 27 9.08 -7.22 -2.74
C ARG A 27 8.40 -6.17 -3.63
N PRO A 28 9.04 -5.02 -3.89
CA PRO A 28 8.49 -3.98 -4.76
C PRO A 28 7.99 -4.51 -6.11
N GLU A 29 8.71 -5.44 -6.72
CA GLU A 29 8.40 -6.03 -8.01
C GLU A 29 7.09 -6.83 -7.99
N ASP A 30 6.90 -7.65 -6.95
CA ASP A 30 5.66 -8.39 -6.73
C ASP A 30 4.46 -7.46 -6.47
N ARG A 31 4.69 -6.28 -5.87
CA ARG A 31 3.64 -5.29 -5.60
C ARG A 31 3.10 -4.64 -6.87
N VAL A 32 3.96 -4.36 -7.85
CA VAL A 32 3.54 -3.77 -9.14
C VAL A 32 2.77 -4.79 -9.98
N LYS A 33 3.15 -6.08 -9.92
CA LYS A 33 2.46 -7.15 -10.63
C LYS A 33 1.08 -7.48 -10.04
N LYS A 34 0.88 -7.23 -8.75
CA LYS A 34 -0.37 -7.48 -8.03
C LYS A 34 -1.40 -6.39 -8.35
N LYS A 35 -2.14 -6.55 -9.46
CA LYS A 35 -3.36 -5.77 -9.71
C LYS A 35 -4.34 -6.00 -8.55
N GLN A 36 -4.59 -4.97 -7.75
CA GLN A 36 -5.68 -5.01 -6.77
C GLN A 36 -6.98 -5.18 -7.55
N LYS A 37 -7.81 -6.17 -7.19
CA LYS A 37 -9.13 -6.34 -7.78
C LYS A 37 -9.96 -5.11 -7.43
N THR A 38 -10.22 -4.27 -8.42
CA THR A 38 -11.28 -3.26 -8.35
C THR A 38 -12.62 -4.00 -8.39
N TRP A 39 -13.49 -3.71 -7.43
CA TRP A 39 -14.89 -4.11 -7.47
C TRP A 39 -15.65 -3.23 -8.46
#